data_AF-A0A2A6E9H8-F1
#
_entry.id   AF-A0A2A6E9H8-F1
#
_cell.length_a   1.000
_cell.length_b   1.000
_cell.length_c   1.000
_cell.angle_alpha   90.00
_cell.angle_beta   90.00
_cell.angle_gamma   90.00
#
_symmetry.space_group_name_H-M   'P 1'
#
loop_
_entity.id
_entity.type
_entity.pdbx_description
1 polymer ?
#
loop_
_entity_poly.entity_id
_entity_poly.type
_entity_poly.pdbx_seq_one_letter_code
_entity_poly.pdbx_strand_id
1 'polypeptide(L)'
;MKKIILTMITSLFCINIYSQRICGSELNMEQIRRTEPLKYQRIMNWENQIKLHSRSVPSSTILIPVVVHVVYNNSAQNISDAQIISQIQVLNEDFRRMNADRANTPSAFANLAGNANIEFKLARRDPNGNTTNGITRTSTSTETFSMEMDNVKFSNLGGNNAWNTRRYLNIWVCKLDDDLLGYAQFPFEFQTKPNTDGVVISYRCFGRDGSAVSPFHKGRTTTHEVGHWLNLYHIWGDDDIPDEECVSDECSGTDHVADTPNQGERSLDCPSFPKTDCCTTTSPGVMFMNYMDYTDDACMNLFTKGQVERMRSLFDTQTGIRREMQIYANLLTTPLSISGPTSVCNQATYTIENLPVGVTVQWSVSNSNIATINSSSGVLTCRGNGICEVQATINNSSVVLTPLKICLGTPISQDITLTVESLNSNGTLCTDNPNAIMADHPGGNRLGYIREYEWRISNGWQIAHHPGDNGIYADNFIVTVIPLSPLPGSPTVSVRARSECGWGTWKEVQIPAVSCSRTISPFSLSPNPATDAVTLQLMETDEVSGLSVLSTDRSAYEIQLWSGMTMLRSFRTDQPTFQIPMAGLPAGLYFVRVVKDGQTHTQKLIKK
;
A
#
# COMPACT_ATOMS: atom_id res chain seq x y z
N MET A 1 76.36 -25.91 8.12
CA MET A 1 75.73 -24.66 8.61
C MET A 1 74.46 -24.43 7.81
N LYS A 2 73.28 -24.66 8.40
CA LYS A 2 71.97 -24.51 7.75
C LYS A 2 71.59 -23.02 7.74
N LYS A 3 71.30 -22.46 6.57
CA LYS A 3 70.75 -21.11 6.40
C LYS A 3 69.25 -21.14 6.70
N ILE A 4 68.82 -20.41 7.73
CA ILE A 4 67.41 -20.16 8.04
C ILE A 4 67.00 -18.91 7.25
N ILE A 5 66.04 -19.07 6.34
CA ILE A 5 65.36 -17.99 5.63
C ILE A 5 64.17 -17.59 6.50
N LEU A 6 64.18 -16.35 7.01
CA LEU A 6 63.07 -15.77 7.76
C LEU A 6 62.15 -15.06 6.77
N THR A 7 61.00 -15.66 6.48
CA THR A 7 59.95 -15.06 5.65
C THR A 7 59.08 -14.17 6.54
N MET A 8 59.13 -12.85 6.32
CA MET A 8 58.21 -11.90 6.96
C MET A 8 56.85 -11.98 6.27
N ILE A 9 55.82 -12.40 7.01
CA ILE A 9 54.42 -12.34 6.58
C ILE A 9 53.87 -10.98 7.02
N THR A 10 53.67 -10.07 6.07
CA THR A 10 52.91 -8.84 6.27
C THR A 10 51.42 -9.15 6.13
N SER A 11 50.70 -9.26 7.25
CA SER A 11 49.24 -9.30 7.25
C SER A 11 48.69 -7.92 6.89
N LEU A 12 48.05 -7.79 5.72
CA LEU A 12 47.17 -6.66 5.43
C LEU A 12 45.96 -6.74 6.38
N PHE A 13 45.97 -5.91 7.41
CA PHE A 13 44.75 -5.57 8.13
C PHE A 13 43.95 -4.59 7.25
N CYS A 14 42.88 -5.07 6.62
CA CYS A 14 41.86 -4.19 6.07
C CYS A 14 41.06 -3.62 7.25
N ILE A 15 41.44 -2.43 7.70
CA ILE A 15 40.60 -1.64 8.61
C ILE A 15 39.46 -1.09 7.77
N ASN A 16 38.26 -1.64 7.93
CA ASN A 16 37.06 -0.99 7.41
C ASN A 16 36.84 0.28 8.25
N ILE A 17 37.20 1.44 7.70
CA ILE A 17 36.83 2.73 8.29
C ILE A 17 35.35 2.93 7.93
N TYR A 18 34.46 2.65 8.89
CA TYR A 18 33.05 3.02 8.76
C TYR A 18 32.93 4.54 9.01
N SER A 19 32.19 5.23 8.14
CA SER A 19 31.88 6.65 8.31
C SER A 19 30.90 6.81 9.49
N GLN A 20 31.13 7.80 10.35
CA GLN A 20 30.28 8.12 11.50
C GLN A 20 29.11 9.01 11.08
N ARG A 21 27.98 8.99 11.81
CA ARG A 21 26.91 9.97 11.58
C ARG A 21 27.42 11.34 12.00
N ILE A 22 27.32 12.30 11.09
CA ILE A 22 27.61 13.70 11.35
C ILE A 22 26.43 14.50 10.79
N CYS A 23 25.80 15.28 11.69
CA CYS A 23 24.73 16.21 11.38
C CYS A 23 25.21 17.65 11.58
N GLY A 24 24.67 18.56 10.78
CA GLY A 24 24.99 19.99 10.82
C GLY A 24 24.12 20.84 11.75
N SER A 25 23.31 20.21 12.60
CA SER A 25 22.24 20.87 13.36
C SER A 25 22.46 20.84 14.88
N GLU A 26 23.71 20.84 15.32
CA GLU A 26 24.07 20.90 16.74
C GLU A 26 23.75 22.27 17.36
N LEU A 27 23.20 22.25 18.56
CA LEU A 27 22.86 23.43 19.35
C LEU A 27 23.60 23.44 20.69
N ASN A 28 24.94 23.40 20.64
CA ASN A 28 25.78 23.56 21.83
C ASN A 28 25.50 24.92 22.50
N MET A 29 24.70 24.91 23.56
CA MET A 29 24.13 26.12 24.14
C MET A 29 25.18 27.02 24.80
N GLU A 30 26.25 26.44 25.35
CA GLU A 30 27.33 27.21 25.96
C GLU A 30 28.20 27.90 24.90
N GLN A 31 28.49 27.21 23.79
CA GLN A 31 29.15 27.81 22.64
C GLN A 31 28.30 28.93 22.05
N ILE A 32 27.02 28.67 21.74
CA ILE A 32 26.09 29.65 21.16
C ILE A 32 25.92 30.87 22.08
N ARG A 33 25.89 30.67 23.41
CA ARG A 33 25.85 31.77 24.38
C ARG A 33 27.06 32.70 24.26
N ARG A 34 28.25 32.16 23.99
CA ARG A 34 29.51 32.90 23.87
C ARG A 34 29.69 33.54 22.50
N THR A 35 29.34 32.83 21.42
CA THR A 35 29.66 33.22 20.04
C THR A 35 28.50 33.89 19.30
N GLU A 36 27.25 33.57 19.65
CA GLU A 36 26.04 34.00 18.92
C GLU A 36 24.92 34.46 19.89
N PRO A 37 25.11 35.55 20.67
CA PRO A 37 24.19 35.93 21.76
C PRO A 37 22.74 36.19 21.31
N LEU A 38 22.54 36.68 20.08
CA LEU A 38 21.20 36.87 19.50
C LEU A 38 20.52 35.54 19.14
N LYS A 39 21.29 34.52 18.73
CA LYS A 39 20.76 33.17 18.50
C LYS A 39 20.41 32.52 19.83
N TYR A 40 21.29 32.62 20.84
CA TYR A 40 21.02 32.16 22.20
C TYR A 40 19.71 32.74 22.75
N GLN A 41 19.53 34.07 22.67
CA GLN A 41 18.32 34.72 23.16
C GLN A 41 17.06 34.26 22.40
N ARG A 42 17.15 34.04 21.07
CA ARG A 42 16.03 33.49 20.28
C ARG A 42 15.65 32.09 20.73
N ILE A 43 16.63 31.21 20.95
CA ILE A 43 16.39 29.84 21.45
C ILE A 43 15.75 29.89 22.83
N MET A 44 16.29 30.67 23.77
CA MET A 44 15.72 30.77 25.13
C MET A 44 14.29 31.34 25.12
N ASN A 45 14.02 32.34 24.27
CA ASN A 45 12.67 32.88 24.11
C ASN A 45 11.73 31.83 23.51
N TRP A 46 12.19 31.07 22.52
CA TRP A 46 11.44 29.99 21.90
C TRP A 46 11.05 28.91 22.92
N GLU A 47 11.99 28.41 23.73
CA GLU A 47 11.73 27.38 24.75
C GLU A 47 10.74 27.87 25.83
N ASN A 48 10.80 29.15 26.19
CA ASN A 48 9.83 29.73 27.12
C ASN A 48 8.44 29.88 26.49
N GLN A 49 8.39 30.22 25.21
CA GLN A 49 7.14 30.42 24.48
C GLN A 49 6.44 29.11 24.13
N ILE A 50 7.16 28.05 23.74
CA ILE A 50 6.53 26.81 23.27
C ILE A 50 5.71 26.11 24.39
N LYS A 51 6.14 26.29 25.64
CA LYS A 51 5.39 25.87 26.85
C LYS A 51 4.03 26.57 26.99
N LEU A 52 3.89 27.78 26.45
CA LEU A 52 2.66 28.59 26.52
C LEU A 52 1.75 28.40 25.29
N HIS A 53 2.33 28.08 24.13
CA HIS A 53 1.69 28.09 22.81
C HIS A 53 1.23 26.70 22.30
N SER A 54 1.03 25.74 23.20
CA SER A 54 0.68 24.34 22.83
C SER A 54 -0.70 23.92 23.33
N ARG A 55 -1.71 24.81 23.25
CA ARG A 55 -3.05 24.58 23.84
C ARG A 55 -4.07 23.99 22.88
N SER A 56 -3.90 24.21 21.58
CA SER A 56 -4.80 23.82 20.49
C SER A 56 -4.04 22.97 19.44
N VAL A 57 -3.21 22.06 19.93
CA VAL A 57 -2.49 21.08 19.11
C VAL A 57 -3.50 20.15 18.44
N PRO A 58 -3.39 19.90 17.12
CA PRO A 58 -4.31 19.01 16.42
C PRO A 58 -4.34 17.61 17.04
N SER A 59 -5.52 16.99 17.11
CA SER A 59 -5.66 15.56 17.46
C SER A 59 -5.68 14.66 16.22
N SER A 60 -5.96 15.22 15.04
CA SER A 60 -5.96 14.52 13.75
C SER A 60 -4.54 14.30 13.21
N THR A 61 -4.44 13.52 12.15
CA THR A 61 -3.18 13.39 11.39
C THR A 61 -2.77 14.75 10.84
N ILE A 62 -1.49 15.08 11.03
CA ILE A 62 -0.84 16.26 10.45
C ILE A 62 -0.30 15.84 9.09
N LEU A 63 -0.64 16.57 8.03
CA LEU A 63 -0.23 16.24 6.66
C LEU A 63 0.83 17.23 6.18
N ILE A 64 1.97 16.72 5.72
CA ILE A 64 3.12 17.50 5.26
C ILE A 64 3.27 17.31 3.74
N PRO A 65 2.98 18.34 2.92
CA PRO A 65 3.37 18.36 1.52
C PRO A 65 4.89 18.44 1.40
N VAL A 66 5.49 17.53 0.64
CA VAL A 66 6.94 17.45 0.45
C VAL A 66 7.29 17.77 -0.99
N VAL A 67 8.34 18.55 -1.18
CA VAL A 67 9.06 18.65 -2.45
C VAL A 67 10.49 18.20 -2.25
N VAL A 68 10.98 17.37 -3.17
CA VAL A 68 12.37 16.87 -3.16
C VAL A 68 13.13 17.51 -4.31
N HIS A 69 14.17 18.28 -3.97
CA HIS A 69 15.05 18.95 -4.91
C HIS A 69 16.33 18.13 -5.10
N VAL A 70 16.39 17.32 -6.16
CA VAL A 70 17.63 16.63 -6.53
C VAL A 70 18.53 17.60 -7.30
N VAL A 71 19.63 18.00 -6.68
CA VAL A 71 20.64 18.89 -7.27
C VAL A 71 21.90 18.07 -7.54
N TYR A 72 22.21 17.85 -8.81
CA TYR A 72 23.18 16.84 -9.24
C TYR A 72 24.24 17.39 -10.20
N ASN A 73 25.49 17.02 -9.98
CA ASN A 73 26.63 17.32 -10.82
C ASN A 73 27.02 16.14 -11.73
N ASN A 74 26.62 14.92 -11.38
CA ASN A 74 26.82 13.72 -12.20
C ASN A 74 25.62 12.75 -12.11
N SER A 75 25.65 11.67 -12.89
CA SER A 75 24.55 10.71 -13.00
C SER A 75 24.28 9.93 -11.70
N ALA A 76 25.29 9.66 -10.88
CA ALA A 76 25.13 8.94 -9.60
C ALA A 76 24.34 9.78 -8.57
N GLN A 77 24.51 11.11 -8.61
CA GLN A 77 23.79 12.05 -7.76
C GLN A 77 22.34 12.28 -8.22
N ASN A 78 22.02 11.99 -9.49
CA ASN A 78 20.68 12.12 -10.05
C ASN A 78 19.82 10.89 -9.69
N ILE A 79 19.58 10.69 -8.39
CA ILE A 79 18.93 9.50 -7.82
C ILE A 79 17.53 9.24 -8.39
N SER A 80 17.12 7.96 -8.47
CA SER A 80 15.84 7.59 -9.10
C SER A 80 14.61 8.07 -8.32
N ASP A 81 13.47 8.21 -9.00
CA ASP A 81 12.17 8.48 -8.34
C ASP A 81 11.82 7.38 -7.33
N ALA A 82 12.16 6.11 -7.61
CA ALA A 82 11.94 4.99 -6.70
C ALA A 82 12.73 5.17 -5.39
N GLN A 83 13.97 5.65 -5.46
CA GLN A 83 14.78 5.97 -4.27
C GLN A 83 14.10 7.07 -3.44
N ILE A 84 13.58 8.11 -4.09
CA ILE A 84 12.88 9.20 -3.42
C ILE A 84 11.58 8.72 -2.76
N ILE A 85 10.78 7.92 -3.47
CA ILE A 85 9.55 7.33 -2.94
C ILE A 85 9.85 6.46 -1.73
N SER A 86 10.96 5.70 -1.73
CA SER A 86 11.38 4.90 -0.57
C SER A 86 11.67 5.77 0.66
N GLN A 87 12.23 6.97 0.50
CA GLN A 87 12.44 7.88 1.63
C GLN A 87 11.12 8.39 2.20
N ILE A 88 10.16 8.72 1.34
CA ILE A 88 8.82 9.16 1.78
C ILE A 88 8.11 8.02 2.51
N GLN A 89 8.31 6.76 2.10
CA GLN A 89 7.82 5.59 2.84
C GLN A 89 8.44 5.50 4.23
N VAL A 90 9.78 5.61 4.35
CA VAL A 90 10.50 5.59 5.64
C VAL A 90 9.99 6.68 6.58
N LEU A 91 9.82 7.92 6.10
CA LEU A 91 9.26 9.01 6.92
C LEU A 91 7.85 8.67 7.41
N ASN A 92 6.98 8.14 6.55
CA ASN A 92 5.64 7.71 6.96
C ASN A 92 5.68 6.53 7.95
N GLU A 93 6.66 5.63 7.83
CA GLU A 93 6.85 4.52 8.76
C GLU A 93 7.31 5.02 10.13
N ASP A 94 8.41 5.76 10.20
CA ASP A 94 9.04 6.19 11.45
C ASP A 94 8.14 7.20 12.21
N PHE A 95 7.57 8.20 11.53
CA PHE A 95 6.70 9.21 12.16
C PHE A 95 5.29 8.70 12.49
N ARG A 96 4.91 7.49 12.05
CA ARG A 96 3.64 6.86 12.44
C ARG A 96 3.83 5.59 13.26
N ARG A 97 5.08 5.31 13.66
CA ARG A 97 5.49 4.08 14.35
C ARG A 97 5.02 2.81 13.61
N MET A 98 5.02 2.86 12.29
CA MET A 98 4.70 1.74 11.37
C MET A 98 5.97 1.00 10.89
N ASN A 99 7.15 1.48 11.27
CA ASN A 99 8.44 0.85 11.03
C ASN A 99 8.50 -0.57 11.63
N ALA A 100 9.00 -1.54 10.85
CA ALA A 100 9.04 -2.95 11.27
C ALA A 100 10.03 -3.20 12.42
N ASP A 101 11.15 -2.48 12.41
CA ASP A 101 12.19 -2.52 13.45
C ASP A 101 11.76 -1.91 14.79
N ARG A 102 10.55 -1.36 14.92
CA ARG A 102 9.95 -1.02 16.23
C ARG A 102 9.90 -2.23 17.19
N ALA A 103 9.95 -3.45 16.65
CA ALA A 103 10.07 -4.68 17.41
C ALA A 103 11.42 -4.79 18.17
N ASN A 104 12.43 -4.04 17.74
CA ASN A 104 13.75 -3.98 18.37
C ASN A 104 13.83 -2.94 19.49
N THR A 105 12.79 -2.12 19.69
CA THR A 105 12.73 -1.20 20.84
C THR A 105 12.78 -2.04 22.13
N PRO A 106 13.77 -1.81 23.02
CA PRO A 106 13.84 -2.53 24.29
C PRO A 106 12.54 -2.40 25.07
N SER A 107 12.08 -3.49 25.71
CA SER A 107 10.79 -3.51 26.42
C SER A 107 10.69 -2.44 27.51
N ALA A 108 11.83 -2.04 28.10
CA ALA A 108 11.90 -0.97 29.10
C ALA A 108 11.55 0.42 28.54
N PHE A 109 11.72 0.65 27.24
CA PHE A 109 11.39 1.91 26.56
C PHE A 109 10.11 1.82 25.71
N ALA A 110 9.55 0.62 25.53
CA ALA A 110 8.40 0.40 24.65
C ALA A 110 7.16 1.24 25.03
N ASN A 111 6.96 1.51 26.32
CA ASN A 111 5.86 2.34 26.82
C ASN A 111 6.08 3.85 26.61
N LEU A 112 7.32 4.30 26.39
CA LEU A 112 7.69 5.69 26.09
C LEU A 112 7.61 6.00 24.61
N ALA A 113 7.61 4.99 23.75
CA ALA A 113 7.64 5.19 22.32
C ALA A 113 6.37 5.88 21.79
N GLY A 114 6.58 6.91 20.97
CA GLY A 114 5.54 7.78 20.42
C GLY A 114 5.13 7.41 19.00
N ASN A 115 3.86 7.65 18.68
CA ASN A 115 3.37 7.72 17.30
C ASN A 115 3.10 9.20 16.99
N ALA A 116 3.92 9.82 16.14
CA ALA A 116 3.77 11.25 15.85
C ALA A 116 2.48 11.58 15.11
N ASN A 117 1.86 10.60 14.42
CA ASN A 117 0.69 10.77 13.57
C ASN A 117 0.86 11.95 12.59
N ILE A 118 2.04 11.98 11.95
CA ILE A 118 2.41 12.91 10.88
C ILE A 118 2.55 12.08 9.60
N GLU A 119 1.90 12.52 8.53
CA GLU A 119 1.93 11.88 7.20
C GLU A 119 2.64 12.79 6.20
N PHE A 120 3.50 12.21 5.37
CA PHE A 120 4.27 12.91 4.35
C PHE A 120 3.80 12.49 2.96
N LYS A 121 3.50 13.46 2.09
CA LYS A 121 3.13 13.19 0.70
C LYS A 121 3.89 14.11 -0.24
N LEU A 122 4.43 13.53 -1.31
CA LEU A 122 4.98 14.33 -2.40
C LEU A 122 3.88 15.26 -2.95
N ALA A 123 4.25 16.52 -3.15
CA ALA A 123 3.35 17.53 -3.68
C ALA A 123 2.86 17.14 -5.08
N ARG A 124 1.59 17.44 -5.35
CA ARG A 124 0.92 17.28 -6.64
C ARG A 124 0.66 18.62 -7.33
N ARG A 125 0.91 19.72 -6.61
CA ARG A 125 0.90 21.09 -7.10
C ARG A 125 2.20 21.81 -6.76
N ASP A 126 2.72 22.58 -7.71
CA ASP A 126 3.84 23.49 -7.48
C ASP A 126 3.36 24.85 -6.93
N PRO A 127 4.26 25.78 -6.54
CA PRO A 127 3.87 27.10 -6.03
C PRO A 127 3.10 27.98 -7.02
N ASN A 128 3.21 27.69 -8.32
CA ASN A 128 2.49 28.39 -9.39
C ASN A 128 1.13 27.74 -9.72
N GLY A 129 0.77 26.65 -9.05
CA GLY A 129 -0.48 25.92 -9.26
C GLY A 129 -0.44 24.86 -10.37
N ASN A 130 0.73 24.63 -10.98
CA ASN A 130 0.88 23.60 -12.02
C ASN A 130 0.92 22.20 -11.40
N THR A 131 0.58 21.19 -12.19
CA THR A 131 0.75 19.79 -11.78
C THR A 131 2.23 19.43 -11.63
N THR A 132 2.56 18.65 -10.61
CA THR A 132 3.90 18.13 -10.35
C THR A 132 3.83 16.72 -9.74
N ASN A 133 4.96 16.02 -9.76
CA ASN A 133 5.18 14.80 -8.97
C ASN A 133 5.88 15.09 -7.64
N GLY A 134 6.17 16.35 -7.32
CA GLY A 134 6.84 16.77 -6.08
C GLY A 134 8.35 16.57 -6.11
N ILE A 135 8.94 16.36 -7.29
CA ILE A 135 10.38 16.15 -7.47
C ILE A 135 10.88 17.16 -8.50
N THR A 136 11.89 17.95 -8.14
CA THR A 136 12.63 18.79 -9.09
C THR A 136 14.02 18.22 -9.30
N ARG A 137 14.56 18.35 -10.51
CA ARG A 137 15.91 17.88 -10.85
C ARG A 137 16.70 19.03 -11.46
N THR A 138 17.83 19.40 -10.85
CA THR A 138 18.65 20.54 -11.26
C THR A 138 20.09 20.08 -11.49
N SER A 139 20.54 20.10 -12.75
CA SER A 139 21.95 19.91 -13.07
C SER A 139 22.75 21.11 -12.56
N THR A 140 23.94 20.86 -12.00
CA THR A 140 24.80 21.91 -11.46
C THR A 140 26.27 21.69 -11.80
N SER A 141 27.06 22.77 -11.83
CA SER A 141 28.52 22.70 -11.88
C SER A 141 29.17 22.64 -10.50
N THR A 142 28.40 22.86 -9.42
CA THR A 142 28.89 22.76 -8.04
C THR A 142 29.16 21.30 -7.71
N GLU A 143 30.42 20.95 -7.45
CA GLU A 143 30.81 19.57 -7.15
C GLU A 143 30.37 19.13 -5.75
N THR A 144 30.51 20.02 -4.77
CA THR A 144 30.13 19.80 -3.37
C THR A 144 29.47 21.05 -2.79
N PHE A 145 28.35 20.87 -2.09
CA PHE A 145 27.61 21.95 -1.44
C PHE A 145 28.03 22.11 0.03
N SER A 146 28.00 23.36 0.50
CA SER A 146 28.43 23.73 1.85
C SER A 146 27.21 24.12 2.70
N MET A 147 27.14 23.56 3.90
CA MET A 147 26.14 23.94 4.89
C MET A 147 26.25 25.41 5.28
N GLU A 148 27.47 25.93 5.47
CA GLU A 148 27.70 27.31 5.90
C GLU A 148 27.15 28.34 4.89
N MET A 149 27.19 28.01 3.60
CA MET A 149 26.72 28.88 2.53
C MET A 149 25.23 28.68 2.21
N ASP A 150 24.64 27.55 2.61
CA ASP A 150 23.30 27.11 2.20
C ASP A 150 23.10 27.14 0.66
N ASN A 151 24.19 27.02 -0.10
CA ASN A 151 24.20 27.28 -1.55
C ASN A 151 23.29 26.34 -2.35
N VAL A 152 23.00 25.14 -1.85
CA VAL A 152 22.04 24.20 -2.47
C VAL A 152 20.61 24.76 -2.50
N LYS A 153 20.27 25.67 -1.59
CA LYS A 153 18.92 26.25 -1.45
C LYS A 153 18.68 27.46 -2.36
N PHE A 154 19.66 27.81 -3.20
CA PHE A 154 19.63 29.02 -4.02
C PHE A 154 20.07 28.73 -5.46
N SER A 155 19.16 28.94 -6.42
CA SER A 155 19.43 28.67 -7.84
C SER A 155 20.59 29.50 -8.42
N ASN A 156 20.78 30.73 -7.94
CA ASN A 156 21.89 31.60 -8.34
C ASN A 156 23.26 31.14 -7.80
N LEU A 157 23.29 30.20 -6.84
CA LEU A 157 24.51 29.62 -6.29
C LEU A 157 24.72 28.15 -6.75
N GLY A 158 24.02 27.75 -7.82
CA GLY A 158 24.08 26.40 -8.38
C GLY A 158 23.13 25.39 -7.72
N GLY A 159 22.29 25.84 -6.79
CA GLY A 159 21.27 25.04 -6.11
C GLY A 159 19.89 25.09 -6.78
N ASN A 160 18.84 24.95 -5.97
CA ASN A 160 17.45 25.19 -6.36
C ASN A 160 16.73 25.98 -5.27
N ASN A 161 16.07 27.08 -5.65
CA ASN A 161 15.27 27.88 -4.71
C ASN A 161 14.17 27.04 -4.05
N ALA A 162 13.96 27.27 -2.75
CA ALA A 162 12.86 26.66 -2.02
C ALA A 162 11.51 26.95 -2.67
N TRP A 163 10.63 25.95 -2.69
CA TRP A 163 9.19 26.21 -2.77
C TRP A 163 8.72 26.84 -1.46
N ASN A 164 7.55 27.50 -1.48
CA ASN A 164 7.02 28.25 -0.34
C ASN A 164 7.04 27.42 0.96
N THR A 165 7.99 27.72 1.85
CA THR A 165 8.31 26.96 3.06
C THR A 165 7.20 26.98 4.11
N ARG A 166 6.22 27.91 3.97
CA ARG A 166 5.00 27.92 4.79
C ARG A 166 4.03 26.80 4.42
N ARG A 167 4.21 26.18 3.24
CA ARG A 167 3.28 25.21 2.63
C ARG A 167 3.92 23.86 2.28
N TYR A 168 5.23 23.83 2.06
CA TYR A 168 5.97 22.63 1.71
C TYR A 168 7.14 22.42 2.66
N LEU A 169 7.38 21.18 3.04
CA LEU A 169 8.70 20.74 3.49
C LEU A 169 9.58 20.60 2.24
N ASN A 170 10.64 21.40 2.19
CA ASN A 170 11.64 21.32 1.13
C ASN A 170 12.76 20.38 1.60
N ILE A 171 13.05 19.37 0.79
CA ILE A 171 14.14 18.42 1.02
C ILE A 171 15.11 18.53 -0.15
N TRP A 172 16.30 19.07 0.08
CA TRP A 172 17.34 19.08 -0.94
C TRP A 172 18.18 17.82 -0.82
N VAL A 173 18.48 17.21 -1.98
CA VAL A 173 19.36 16.05 -2.10
C VAL A 173 20.51 16.41 -3.02
N CYS A 174 21.73 16.40 -2.49
CA CYS A 174 22.92 16.81 -3.21
C CYS A 174 24.17 16.07 -2.72
N LYS A 175 25.34 16.39 -3.27
CA LYS A 175 26.62 16.01 -2.67
C LYS A 175 27.01 17.04 -1.62
N LEU A 176 27.10 16.59 -0.37
CA LEU A 176 27.70 17.31 0.74
C LEU A 176 29.17 16.88 0.91
N ASP A 177 29.92 17.60 1.73
CA ASP A 177 31.26 17.18 2.15
C ASP A 177 31.21 15.75 2.72
N ASP A 178 32.27 14.96 2.50
CA ASP A 178 32.23 13.49 2.61
C ASP A 178 31.81 12.96 4.00
N ASP A 179 31.94 13.79 5.02
CA ASP A 179 31.60 13.48 6.40
C ASP A 179 30.15 13.86 6.76
N LEU A 180 29.56 14.89 6.14
CA LEU A 180 28.24 15.42 6.50
C LEU A 180 27.11 14.62 5.85
N LEU A 181 26.28 13.96 6.66
CA LEU A 181 25.14 13.19 6.14
C LEU A 181 23.93 14.06 5.80
N GLY A 182 23.70 15.10 6.61
CA GLY A 182 22.58 16.01 6.42
C GLY A 182 22.59 17.15 7.42
N TYR A 183 21.71 18.11 7.20
CA TYR A 183 21.46 19.19 8.13
C TYR A 183 20.04 19.76 7.95
N ALA A 184 19.52 20.33 9.02
CA ALA A 184 18.21 20.95 9.08
C ALA A 184 18.28 22.40 9.57
N GLN A 185 17.25 23.18 9.23
CA GLN A 185 17.01 24.47 9.85
C GLN A 185 15.93 24.36 10.94
N PHE A 186 16.23 24.86 12.14
CA PHE A 186 15.29 24.80 13.26
C PHE A 186 14.13 25.80 13.13
N PRO A 187 12.97 25.52 13.75
CA PRO A 187 11.81 26.40 13.69
C PRO A 187 12.03 27.81 14.26
N PHE A 188 12.89 27.98 15.27
CA PHE A 188 13.17 29.31 15.83
C PHE A 188 13.87 30.25 14.84
N GLU A 189 14.44 29.72 13.76
CA GLU A 189 15.04 30.51 12.68
C GLU A 189 14.04 30.88 11.57
N PHE A 190 12.88 30.21 11.51
CA PHE A 190 11.92 30.32 10.40
C PHE A 190 11.52 31.75 10.08
N GLN A 191 11.27 32.56 11.12
CA GLN A 191 10.85 33.96 10.93
C GLN A 191 11.95 34.82 10.30
N THR A 192 13.22 34.53 10.61
CA THR A 192 14.38 35.30 10.13
C THR A 192 14.98 34.75 8.84
N LYS A 193 14.81 33.45 8.59
CA LYS A 193 15.40 32.72 7.46
C LYS A 193 14.34 31.85 6.76
N PRO A 194 13.23 32.43 6.27
CA PRO A 194 12.13 31.64 5.71
C PRO A 194 12.51 30.92 4.40
N ASN A 195 13.44 31.46 3.62
CA ASN A 195 13.78 30.93 2.28
C ASN A 195 14.73 29.73 2.33
N THR A 196 15.29 29.42 3.49
CA THR A 196 16.22 28.30 3.72
C THR A 196 15.64 27.24 4.66
N ASP A 197 14.38 27.38 5.07
CA ASP A 197 13.70 26.39 5.91
C ASP A 197 13.46 25.08 5.16
N GLY A 198 13.80 23.99 5.81
CA GLY A 198 13.76 22.63 5.27
C GLY A 198 14.98 21.84 5.72
N VAL A 199 15.26 20.76 4.99
CA VAL A 199 16.35 19.83 5.31
C VAL A 199 17.17 19.53 4.06
N VAL A 200 18.46 19.24 4.24
CA VAL A 200 19.39 18.86 3.18
C VAL A 200 20.01 17.52 3.54
N ILE A 201 20.01 16.59 2.60
CA ILE A 201 20.50 15.22 2.79
C ILE A 201 21.53 14.90 1.71
N SER A 202 22.63 14.27 2.10
CA SER A 202 23.58 13.70 1.15
C SER A 202 22.90 12.62 0.31
N TYR A 203 23.10 12.66 -1.01
CA TYR A 203 22.50 11.69 -1.93
C TYR A 203 22.88 10.23 -1.62
N ARG A 204 24.00 10.01 -0.91
CA ARG A 204 24.50 8.70 -0.49
C ARG A 204 23.73 8.10 0.69
N CYS A 205 22.94 8.88 1.42
CA CYS A 205 22.15 8.39 2.57
C CYS A 205 20.66 8.76 2.45
N PHE A 206 20.18 8.99 1.22
CA PHE A 206 18.78 9.30 0.96
C PHE A 206 18.01 8.07 0.46
N GLY A 207 16.87 7.78 1.08
CA GLY A 207 16.06 6.60 0.80
C GLY A 207 16.54 5.35 1.53
N ARG A 208 15.85 4.24 1.26
CA ARG A 208 16.13 2.94 1.87
C ARG A 208 16.69 1.98 0.83
N ASP A 209 17.79 1.33 1.18
CA ASP A 209 18.55 0.44 0.31
C ASP A 209 18.86 1.12 -1.03
N GLY A 210 18.86 0.37 -2.13
CA GLY A 210 19.04 0.94 -3.48
C GLY A 210 20.36 1.66 -3.61
N SER A 211 20.34 2.98 -3.89
CA SER A 211 21.54 3.79 -4.04
C SER A 211 22.11 4.33 -2.72
N ALA A 212 21.42 4.14 -1.60
CA ALA A 212 21.92 4.56 -0.30
C ALA A 212 23.04 3.61 0.18
N VAL A 213 24.04 4.16 0.88
CA VAL A 213 25.28 3.48 1.25
C VAL A 213 25.28 3.12 2.72
N SER A 214 25.57 1.85 3.01
CA SER A 214 25.71 1.34 4.38
C SER A 214 26.85 2.07 5.14
N PRO A 215 26.70 2.35 6.45
CA PRO A 215 25.60 1.96 7.33
C PRO A 215 24.34 2.83 7.23
N PHE A 216 24.40 4.02 6.65
CA PHE A 216 23.29 4.99 6.58
C PHE A 216 22.36 4.79 5.38
N HIS A 217 21.75 3.60 5.31
CA HIS A 217 21.01 3.12 4.13
C HIS A 217 19.57 2.70 4.42
N LYS A 218 18.99 3.06 5.59
CA LYS A 218 17.58 2.82 5.90
C LYS A 218 16.75 4.10 5.89
N GLY A 219 17.34 5.23 5.50
CA GLY A 219 16.70 6.53 5.34
C GLY A 219 16.56 7.32 6.65
N ARG A 220 17.29 6.94 7.71
CA ARG A 220 17.13 7.53 9.05
C ARG A 220 17.87 8.84 9.21
N THR A 221 18.84 9.14 8.35
CA THR A 221 19.36 10.51 8.21
C THR A 221 18.22 11.49 7.96
N THR A 222 17.33 11.22 7.01
CA THR A 222 16.20 12.12 6.75
C THR A 222 15.19 12.13 7.91
N THR A 223 14.96 11.00 8.59
CA THR A 223 14.11 10.95 9.79
C THR A 223 14.66 11.87 10.89
N HIS A 224 15.97 11.82 11.12
CA HIS A 224 16.71 12.65 12.08
C HIS A 224 16.62 14.15 11.73
N GLU A 225 16.96 14.53 10.49
CA GLU A 225 16.89 15.94 10.05
C GLU A 225 15.46 16.51 10.11
N VAL A 226 14.46 15.70 9.76
CA VAL A 226 13.05 16.11 9.87
C VAL A 226 12.65 16.25 11.35
N GLY A 227 13.26 15.48 12.25
CA GLY A 227 13.15 15.69 13.70
C GLY A 227 13.63 17.09 14.12
N HIS A 228 14.80 17.53 13.67
CA HIS A 228 15.30 18.89 13.90
C HIS A 228 14.40 19.97 13.30
N TRP A 229 13.96 19.78 12.04
CA TRP A 229 12.98 20.67 11.41
C TRP A 229 11.65 20.74 12.20
N LEU A 230 11.34 19.69 12.97
CA LEU A 230 10.22 19.60 13.91
C LEU A 230 10.60 19.91 15.37
N ASN A 231 11.67 20.67 15.59
CA ASN A 231 12.10 21.18 16.90
C ASN A 231 12.68 20.15 17.87
N LEU A 232 13.13 18.99 17.40
CA LEU A 232 13.87 18.04 18.24
C LEU A 232 15.35 18.39 18.25
N TYR A 233 15.97 18.21 19.41
CA TYR A 233 17.39 18.43 19.62
C TYR A 233 18.07 17.07 19.68
N HIS A 234 19.39 17.02 19.57
CA HIS A 234 20.15 15.81 19.83
C HIS A 234 19.92 15.34 21.27
N ILE A 235 19.77 14.02 21.46
CA ILE A 235 19.32 13.46 22.75
C ILE A 235 20.33 13.65 23.89
N TRP A 236 21.62 13.86 23.57
CA TRP A 236 22.66 14.17 24.54
C TRP A 236 22.78 15.67 24.85
N GLY A 237 22.06 16.54 24.14
CA GLY A 237 22.04 17.98 24.45
C GLY A 237 23.20 18.80 23.90
N ASP A 238 24.00 18.25 22.98
CA ASP A 238 25.08 18.95 22.26
C ASP A 238 26.20 19.53 23.16
N ASP A 239 26.39 18.98 24.36
CA ASP A 239 27.44 19.39 25.30
C ASP A 239 28.68 18.47 25.29
N ASP A 240 28.62 17.36 24.54
CA ASP A 240 29.68 16.37 24.25
C ASP A 240 30.69 16.20 25.40
N ILE A 241 30.36 15.33 26.35
CA ILE A 241 31.21 15.03 27.50
C ILE A 241 31.73 13.60 27.36
N PRO A 242 33.03 13.41 27.02
CA PRO A 242 33.59 12.07 26.86
C PRO A 242 33.42 11.22 28.12
N ASP A 243 32.99 9.95 27.96
CA ASP A 243 32.72 9.02 29.07
C ASP A 243 33.90 8.90 30.07
N GLU A 244 35.15 9.04 29.60
CA GLU A 244 36.36 8.96 30.44
C GLU A 244 36.55 10.19 31.36
N GLU A 245 35.97 11.33 30.99
CA GLU A 245 36.07 12.61 31.71
C GLU A 245 34.77 12.97 32.43
N CYS A 246 33.67 12.29 32.12
CA CYS A 246 32.34 12.64 32.57
C CYS A 246 32.11 12.37 34.07
N VAL A 247 31.93 13.45 34.84
CA VAL A 247 31.38 13.43 36.21
C VAL A 247 29.93 13.94 36.21
N SER A 248 29.08 13.42 37.09
CA SER A 248 27.62 13.66 37.06
C SER A 248 27.19 15.13 37.09
N ASP A 249 28.05 16.02 37.58
CA ASP A 249 27.78 17.46 37.69
C ASP A 249 27.93 18.20 36.34
N GLU A 250 28.43 17.54 35.30
CA GLU A 250 28.69 18.13 33.98
C GLU A 250 27.60 17.83 32.94
N CYS A 251 26.70 16.86 33.19
CA CYS A 251 25.55 16.45 32.34
C CYS A 251 24.43 17.51 32.26
N SER A 252 24.78 18.72 31.79
CA SER A 252 23.96 19.93 31.89
C SER A 252 23.22 20.30 30.61
N GLY A 253 23.66 19.75 29.47
CA GLY A 253 22.94 19.76 28.21
C GLY A 253 21.57 19.11 28.34
N THR A 254 20.65 19.50 27.45
CA THR A 254 19.30 18.95 27.45
C THR A 254 18.68 19.06 26.08
N ASP A 255 17.95 18.02 25.68
CA ASP A 255 17.11 18.01 24.48
C ASP A 255 15.71 18.62 24.72
N HIS A 256 15.46 19.09 25.95
CA HIS A 256 14.19 19.61 26.44
C HIS A 256 13.02 18.61 26.38
N VAL A 257 13.30 17.31 26.45
CA VAL A 257 12.30 16.24 26.52
C VAL A 257 12.52 15.40 27.78
N ALA A 258 11.46 15.18 28.57
CA ALA A 258 11.60 14.56 29.89
C ALA A 258 11.63 13.02 29.87
N ASP A 259 11.12 12.40 28.79
CA ASP A 259 11.06 10.94 28.64
C ASP A 259 12.20 10.36 27.79
N THR A 260 13.17 11.20 27.44
CA THR A 260 14.50 10.83 26.96
C THR A 260 15.47 10.86 28.16
N PRO A 261 16.11 9.73 28.52
CA PRO A 261 17.10 9.71 29.59
C PRO A 261 18.25 10.67 29.28
N ASN A 262 18.78 11.33 30.32
CA ASN A 262 19.93 12.22 30.16
C ASN A 262 21.15 11.43 29.65
N GLN A 263 21.92 12.00 28.74
CA GLN A 263 23.00 11.31 28.04
C GLN A 263 24.18 12.27 27.87
N GLY A 264 25.40 11.81 28.15
CA GLY A 264 26.60 12.68 28.15
C GLY A 264 27.23 12.88 26.78
N GLU A 265 27.20 11.86 25.91
CA GLU A 265 27.76 11.93 24.56
C GLU A 265 26.88 11.16 23.57
N ARG A 266 26.94 11.55 22.30
CA ARG A 266 26.35 10.82 21.17
C ARG A 266 26.81 9.35 21.14
N SER A 267 25.89 8.45 20.81
CA SER A 267 26.20 7.05 20.57
C SER A 267 26.45 6.79 19.10
N LEU A 268 27.51 6.05 18.78
CA LEU A 268 27.88 5.66 17.41
C LEU A 268 27.63 4.16 17.18
N ASP A 269 27.69 3.76 15.91
CA ASP A 269 27.51 2.38 15.46
C ASP A 269 26.19 1.77 15.98
N CYS A 270 26.24 0.55 16.51
CA CYS A 270 25.12 -0.19 17.06
C CYS A 270 25.42 -0.67 18.49
N PRO A 271 25.23 0.17 19.52
CA PRO A 271 25.48 -0.21 20.90
C PRO A 271 24.62 -1.39 21.37
N SER A 272 25.09 -2.10 22.39
CA SER A 272 24.31 -3.18 23.04
C SER A 272 23.43 -2.61 24.16
N PHE A 273 22.20 -3.11 24.27
CA PHE A 273 21.29 -2.74 25.35
C PHE A 273 21.49 -3.62 26.60
N PRO A 274 21.48 -3.05 27.82
CA PRO A 274 21.46 -1.62 28.14
C PRO A 274 22.84 -0.97 27.94
N LYS A 275 22.86 0.32 27.57
CA LYS A 275 24.06 1.18 27.59
C LYS A 275 23.83 2.24 28.68
N THR A 276 24.63 2.21 29.73
CA THR A 276 24.66 3.28 30.75
C THR A 276 25.83 4.21 30.49
N ASP A 277 25.74 5.44 30.95
CA ASP A 277 26.84 6.41 30.98
C ASP A 277 26.90 7.11 32.35
N CYS A 278 27.71 8.14 32.47
CA CYS A 278 27.84 8.98 33.67
C CYS A 278 26.55 9.74 34.05
N CYS A 279 25.66 10.02 33.08
CA CYS A 279 24.45 10.81 33.26
C CYS A 279 23.25 9.93 33.65
N THR A 280 23.16 8.75 33.04
CA THR A 280 22.20 7.68 33.33
C THR A 280 22.94 6.39 33.68
N THR A 281 23.39 6.32 34.94
CA THR A 281 24.28 5.27 35.49
C THR A 281 23.60 3.93 35.75
N THR A 282 22.30 3.81 35.52
CA THR A 282 21.53 2.59 35.83
C THR A 282 20.65 2.16 34.66
N SER A 283 20.44 0.84 34.54
CA SER A 283 19.51 0.27 33.55
C SER A 283 18.10 0.89 33.70
N PRO A 284 17.40 1.25 32.60
CA PRO A 284 17.66 0.85 31.21
C PRO A 284 18.75 1.64 30.47
N GLY A 285 19.39 2.62 31.12
CA GLY A 285 20.46 3.42 30.52
C GLY A 285 19.97 4.48 29.54
N VAL A 286 20.85 4.89 28.64
CA VAL A 286 20.56 5.90 27.60
C VAL A 286 19.78 5.29 26.43
N MET A 287 19.04 6.12 25.71
CA MET A 287 18.16 5.69 24.62
C MET A 287 18.84 5.80 23.26
N PHE A 288 19.95 5.08 23.08
CA PHE A 288 20.79 5.16 21.87
C PHE A 288 20.09 4.76 20.56
N MET A 289 18.95 4.08 20.64
CA MET A 289 18.11 3.71 19.50
C MET A 289 17.07 4.77 19.13
N ASN A 290 17.11 5.94 19.78
CA ASN A 290 16.31 7.11 19.41
C ASN A 290 16.79 7.67 18.06
N TYR A 291 15.87 8.15 17.23
CA TYR A 291 16.25 8.76 15.95
C TYR A 291 17.10 10.02 16.08
N MET A 292 17.11 10.68 17.25
CA MET A 292 17.90 11.89 17.54
C MET A 292 19.27 11.61 18.18
N ASP A 293 19.72 10.35 18.20
CA ASP A 293 21.12 9.99 18.48
C ASP A 293 21.92 9.86 17.15
N TYR A 294 23.19 9.45 17.20
CA TYR A 294 24.08 9.28 16.05
C TYR A 294 24.36 7.84 15.64
N THR A 295 23.59 6.88 16.15
CA THR A 295 23.73 5.46 15.81
C THR A 295 23.44 5.17 14.33
N ASP A 296 23.84 3.98 13.89
CA ASP A 296 23.56 3.48 12.55
C ASP A 296 22.05 3.40 12.29
N ASP A 297 21.68 3.62 11.03
CA ASP A 297 20.28 3.63 10.56
C ASP A 297 19.45 2.40 10.95
N ALA A 298 20.09 1.23 11.07
CA ALA A 298 19.45 -0.03 11.44
C ALA A 298 19.26 -0.22 12.95
N CYS A 299 19.89 0.64 13.75
CA CYS A 299 19.90 0.58 15.21
C CYS A 299 19.01 1.66 15.84
N MET A 300 18.44 2.56 15.03
CA MET A 300 17.39 3.51 15.43
C MET A 300 15.99 2.97 15.14
N ASN A 301 15.03 3.15 16.06
CA ASN A 301 13.66 2.62 15.89
C ASN A 301 12.54 3.34 16.66
N LEU A 302 12.80 4.47 17.33
CA LEU A 302 11.73 5.25 17.96
C LEU A 302 12.00 6.76 18.08
N PHE A 303 10.90 7.50 18.07
CA PHE A 303 10.74 8.74 18.84
C PHE A 303 9.99 8.43 20.15
N THR A 304 10.16 9.27 21.17
CA THR A 304 9.38 9.20 22.42
C THR A 304 8.06 9.96 22.32
N LYS A 305 7.17 9.78 23.29
CA LYS A 305 5.91 10.54 23.40
C LYS A 305 6.18 12.02 23.65
N GLY A 306 7.16 12.37 24.48
CA GLY A 306 7.58 13.75 24.71
C GLY A 306 8.12 14.43 23.46
N GLN A 307 8.94 13.73 22.67
CA GLN A 307 9.38 14.21 21.35
C GLN A 307 8.19 14.43 20.42
N VAL A 308 7.22 13.50 20.39
CA VAL A 308 5.99 13.64 19.60
C VAL A 308 5.18 14.88 20.00
N GLU A 309 5.00 15.15 21.29
CA GLU A 309 4.29 16.34 21.76
C GLU A 309 4.97 17.62 21.26
N ARG A 310 6.31 17.67 21.36
CA ARG A 310 7.12 18.79 20.90
C ARG A 310 7.00 19.01 19.40
N MET A 311 7.08 17.96 18.59
CA MET A 311 6.91 18.05 17.12
C MET A 311 5.51 18.53 16.73
N ARG A 312 4.47 17.95 17.33
CA ARG A 312 3.08 18.27 17.00
C ARG A 312 2.69 19.69 17.41
N SER A 313 3.32 20.23 18.47
CA SER A 313 3.07 21.60 18.95
C SER A 313 3.29 22.68 17.88
N LEU A 314 4.20 22.45 16.92
CA LEU A 314 4.47 23.38 15.82
C LEU A 314 3.27 23.60 14.90
N PHE A 315 2.28 22.71 14.95
CA PHE A 315 1.04 22.76 14.17
C PHE A 315 -0.17 23.17 15.01
N ASP A 316 0.04 23.69 16.23
CA ASP A 316 -1.02 24.33 17.02
C ASP A 316 -1.83 25.29 16.14
N THR A 317 -3.14 25.08 16.11
CA THR A 317 -4.03 25.72 15.13
C THR A 317 -4.13 27.24 15.29
N GLN A 318 -3.74 27.78 16.44
CA GLN A 318 -3.78 29.22 16.71
C GLN A 318 -2.38 29.83 16.61
N THR A 319 -1.39 29.16 17.19
CA THR A 319 -0.07 29.77 17.49
C THR A 319 1.11 28.98 16.92
N GLY A 320 0.87 27.79 16.38
CA GLY A 320 1.91 26.95 15.78
C GLY A 320 2.61 27.66 14.61
N ILE A 321 3.95 27.62 14.61
CA ILE A 321 4.77 28.27 13.59
C ILE A 321 4.54 27.67 12.19
N ARG A 322 4.20 26.37 12.12
CA ARG A 322 3.97 25.61 10.89
C ARG A 322 2.49 25.41 10.56
N ARG A 323 1.56 26.05 11.31
CA ARG A 323 0.11 25.85 11.16
C ARG A 323 -0.44 26.13 9.76
N GLU A 324 0.15 27.08 9.02
CA GLU A 324 -0.30 27.41 7.67
C GLU A 324 -0.18 26.23 6.70
N MET A 325 0.77 25.34 6.92
CA MET A 325 0.96 24.14 6.10
C MET A 325 -0.32 23.29 6.07
N GLN A 326 -1.00 23.16 7.23
CA GLN A 326 -2.20 22.34 7.34
C GLN A 326 -3.40 22.92 6.58
N ILE A 327 -3.42 24.23 6.34
CA ILE A 327 -4.51 24.90 5.60
C ILE A 327 -4.54 24.41 4.15
N TYR A 328 -3.37 24.16 3.55
CA TYR A 328 -3.25 23.83 2.13
C TYR A 328 -2.86 22.37 1.88
N ALA A 329 -2.49 21.61 2.91
CA ALA A 329 -1.86 20.31 2.74
C ALA A 329 -2.62 19.33 1.83
N ASN A 330 -3.94 19.21 2.03
CA ASN A 330 -4.78 18.33 1.20
C ASN A 330 -4.82 18.79 -0.27
N LEU A 331 -4.99 20.09 -0.50
CA LEU A 331 -5.02 20.67 -1.84
C LEU A 331 -3.69 20.43 -2.59
N LEU A 332 -2.57 20.49 -1.87
CA LEU A 332 -1.23 20.39 -2.45
C LEU A 332 -0.76 18.96 -2.66
N THR A 333 -1.41 17.96 -2.06
CA THR A 333 -0.97 16.55 -2.10
C THR A 333 -1.99 15.59 -2.71
N THR A 334 -3.22 16.04 -2.92
CA THR A 334 -4.25 15.24 -3.58
C THR A 334 -4.17 15.47 -5.09
N PRO A 335 -3.99 14.41 -5.91
CA PRO A 335 -4.11 14.56 -7.35
C PRO A 335 -5.51 15.04 -7.72
N LEU A 336 -5.61 15.76 -8.83
CA LEU A 336 -6.92 15.98 -9.41
C LEU A 336 -7.50 14.66 -9.91
N SER A 337 -8.77 14.44 -9.58
CA SER A 337 -9.56 13.30 -10.01
C SER A 337 -10.87 13.80 -10.61
N ILE A 338 -11.36 13.04 -11.59
CA ILE A 338 -12.73 13.20 -12.08
C ILE A 338 -13.67 12.63 -11.02
N SER A 339 -14.68 13.40 -10.65
CA SER A 339 -15.71 13.03 -9.68
C SER A 339 -17.08 13.05 -10.34
N GLY A 340 -17.90 12.04 -10.04
CA GLY A 340 -19.22 11.84 -10.61
C GLY A 340 -19.71 10.40 -10.46
N PRO A 341 -20.96 10.12 -10.86
CA PRO A 341 -21.54 8.77 -10.74
C PRO A 341 -20.87 7.80 -11.71
N THR A 342 -20.71 6.54 -11.30
CA THR A 342 -20.18 5.46 -12.15
C THR A 342 -21.25 4.81 -13.02
N SER A 343 -22.54 5.11 -12.79
CA SER A 343 -23.69 4.64 -13.55
C SER A 343 -24.61 5.82 -13.92
N VAL A 344 -25.01 5.93 -15.19
CA VAL A 344 -25.83 7.05 -15.67
C VAL A 344 -26.97 6.54 -16.55
N CYS A 345 -28.22 6.76 -16.11
CA CYS A 345 -29.40 6.37 -16.90
C CYS A 345 -29.79 7.43 -17.93
N ASN A 346 -29.79 8.71 -17.53
CA ASN A 346 -30.23 9.82 -18.39
C ASN A 346 -29.15 10.89 -18.51
N GLN A 347 -28.81 11.54 -17.40
CA GLN A 347 -27.85 12.64 -17.36
C GLN A 347 -27.07 12.63 -16.06
N ALA A 348 -25.82 13.08 -16.10
CA ALA A 348 -24.97 13.27 -14.94
C ALA A 348 -24.04 14.45 -15.15
N THR A 349 -23.55 15.06 -14.08
CA THR A 349 -22.53 16.12 -14.14
C THR A 349 -21.26 15.60 -13.51
N TYR A 350 -20.15 15.75 -14.22
CA TYR A 350 -18.82 15.44 -13.71
C TYR A 350 -18.08 16.73 -13.35
N THR A 351 -17.34 16.67 -12.26
CA THR A 351 -16.51 17.76 -11.77
C THR A 351 -15.09 17.26 -11.52
N ILE A 352 -14.16 18.20 -11.37
CA ILE A 352 -12.80 17.88 -10.94
C ILE A 352 -12.66 18.24 -9.48
N GLU A 353 -12.36 17.25 -8.64
CA GLU A 353 -12.08 17.49 -7.23
C GLU A 353 -10.81 18.32 -7.08
N ASN A 354 -10.85 19.32 -6.20
CA ASN A 354 -9.74 20.24 -5.92
C ASN A 354 -9.28 21.08 -7.14
N LEU A 355 -10.19 21.36 -8.08
CA LEU A 355 -9.90 22.24 -9.22
C LEU A 355 -9.64 23.68 -8.74
N PRO A 356 -8.50 24.30 -9.07
CA PRO A 356 -8.20 25.67 -8.66
C PRO A 356 -9.14 26.70 -9.30
N VAL A 357 -9.38 27.81 -8.58
CA VAL A 357 -10.20 28.94 -9.08
C VAL A 357 -9.57 29.50 -10.36
N GLY A 358 -10.39 29.72 -11.39
CA GLY A 358 -9.97 30.29 -12.68
C GLY A 358 -9.41 29.29 -13.68
N VAL A 359 -9.27 28.01 -13.31
CA VAL A 359 -8.84 26.95 -14.23
C VAL A 359 -10.03 26.42 -15.04
N THR A 360 -9.85 26.29 -16.35
CA THR A 360 -10.87 25.69 -17.24
C THR A 360 -10.55 24.23 -17.54
N VAL A 361 -11.60 23.43 -17.68
CA VAL A 361 -11.54 22.00 -18.00
C VAL A 361 -12.17 21.77 -19.36
N GLN A 362 -11.61 20.86 -20.14
CA GLN A 362 -12.21 20.31 -21.35
C GLN A 362 -12.61 18.87 -21.12
N TRP A 363 -13.89 18.60 -21.32
CA TRP A 363 -14.48 17.29 -21.14
C TRP A 363 -14.67 16.58 -22.47
N SER A 364 -14.42 15.28 -22.48
CA SER A 364 -14.73 14.39 -23.60
C SER A 364 -15.13 13.00 -23.12
N VAL A 365 -15.67 12.20 -24.04
CA VAL A 365 -16.06 10.81 -23.78
C VAL A 365 -15.41 9.89 -24.80
N SER A 366 -15.05 8.68 -24.39
CA SER A 366 -14.40 7.70 -25.29
C SER A 366 -15.32 7.17 -26.40
N ASN A 367 -16.64 7.23 -26.22
CA ASN A 367 -17.61 6.76 -27.22
C ASN A 367 -18.79 7.73 -27.39
N SER A 368 -18.71 8.58 -28.42
CA SER A 368 -19.71 9.59 -28.74
C SER A 368 -21.03 9.03 -29.31
N ASN A 369 -21.08 7.75 -29.67
CA ASN A 369 -22.30 7.11 -30.15
C ASN A 369 -23.29 6.81 -29.01
N ILE A 370 -22.78 6.59 -27.79
CA ILE A 370 -23.60 6.20 -26.62
C ILE A 370 -23.68 7.29 -25.55
N ALA A 371 -22.82 8.31 -25.59
CA ALA A 371 -22.91 9.49 -24.74
C ALA A 371 -22.46 10.75 -25.45
N THR A 372 -22.91 11.90 -24.96
CA THR A 372 -22.30 13.20 -25.24
C THR A 372 -22.01 13.92 -23.94
N ILE A 373 -20.91 14.66 -23.88
CA ILE A 373 -20.58 15.51 -22.75
C ILE A 373 -20.35 16.95 -23.21
N ASN A 374 -20.90 17.90 -22.48
CA ASN A 374 -20.61 19.31 -22.74
C ASN A 374 -19.16 19.59 -22.35
N SER A 375 -18.36 20.07 -23.32
CA SER A 375 -16.92 20.25 -23.16
C SER A 375 -16.53 21.24 -22.07
N SER A 376 -17.41 22.15 -21.67
CA SER A 376 -17.12 23.18 -20.65
C SER A 376 -17.77 22.89 -19.30
N SER A 377 -18.98 22.33 -19.27
CA SER A 377 -19.73 22.13 -18.02
C SER A 377 -19.61 20.73 -17.42
N GLY A 378 -19.06 19.75 -18.16
CA GLY A 378 -18.95 18.36 -17.69
C GLY A 378 -20.31 17.64 -17.60
N VAL A 379 -21.37 18.23 -18.15
CA VAL A 379 -22.71 17.63 -18.18
C VAL A 379 -22.74 16.56 -19.27
N LEU A 380 -22.84 15.30 -18.86
CA LEU A 380 -22.95 14.12 -19.70
C LEU A 380 -24.42 13.73 -19.89
N THR A 381 -24.82 13.49 -21.13
CA THR A 381 -26.12 12.97 -21.53
C THR A 381 -25.96 11.59 -22.16
N CYS A 382 -26.69 10.62 -21.63
CA CYS A 382 -26.79 9.26 -22.13
C CYS A 382 -27.58 9.24 -23.45
N ARG A 383 -27.05 8.57 -24.48
CA ARG A 383 -27.69 8.38 -25.81
C ARG A 383 -27.93 6.91 -26.14
N GLY A 384 -27.24 6.01 -25.45
CA GLY A 384 -27.31 4.58 -25.68
C GLY A 384 -26.77 3.81 -24.46
N ASN A 385 -26.64 2.51 -24.64
CA ASN A 385 -26.29 1.59 -23.57
C ASN A 385 -24.84 1.10 -23.75
N GLY A 386 -24.14 0.85 -22.63
CA GLY A 386 -22.81 0.23 -22.64
C GLY A 386 -21.80 0.96 -21.76
N ILE A 387 -20.52 0.66 -21.97
CA ILE A 387 -19.41 1.20 -21.17
C ILE A 387 -18.75 2.36 -21.91
N CYS A 388 -18.49 3.44 -21.19
CA CYS A 388 -17.80 4.63 -21.69
C CYS A 388 -16.77 5.11 -20.67
N GLU A 389 -15.83 5.95 -21.10
CA GLU A 389 -14.92 6.65 -20.21
C GLU A 389 -15.16 8.15 -20.33
N VAL A 390 -15.19 8.84 -19.20
CA VAL A 390 -15.18 10.30 -19.12
C VAL A 390 -13.73 10.75 -18.98
N GLN A 391 -13.33 11.67 -19.86
CA GLN A 391 -11.99 12.24 -19.88
C GLN A 391 -12.07 13.74 -19.60
N ALA A 392 -11.07 14.24 -18.88
CA ALA A 392 -10.93 15.64 -18.56
C ALA A 392 -9.49 16.11 -18.82
N THR A 393 -9.36 17.22 -19.55
CA THR A 393 -8.09 17.88 -19.83
C THR A 393 -8.09 19.27 -19.22
N ILE A 394 -7.00 19.67 -18.59
CA ILE A 394 -6.88 20.99 -17.96
C ILE A 394 -6.15 21.93 -18.91
N ASN A 395 -6.84 22.97 -19.40
CA ASN A 395 -6.36 23.79 -20.51
C ASN A 395 -5.08 24.58 -20.23
N ASN A 396 -4.90 25.08 -19.00
CA ASN A 396 -3.71 25.87 -18.66
C ASN A 396 -2.42 25.02 -18.57
N SER A 397 -2.52 23.68 -18.62
CA SER A 397 -1.39 22.78 -18.41
C SER A 397 -1.34 21.60 -19.38
N SER A 398 -2.31 21.45 -20.28
CA SER A 398 -2.50 20.29 -21.17
C SER A 398 -2.40 18.93 -20.45
N VAL A 399 -2.77 18.88 -19.17
CA VAL A 399 -2.74 17.66 -18.37
C VAL A 399 -4.04 16.90 -18.59
N VAL A 400 -3.93 15.67 -19.11
CA VAL A 400 -5.03 14.71 -19.22
C VAL A 400 -5.12 13.93 -17.90
N LEU A 401 -6.27 13.99 -17.25
CA LEU A 401 -6.52 13.22 -16.03
C LEU A 401 -6.80 11.76 -16.36
N THR A 402 -6.58 10.88 -15.37
CA THR A 402 -6.97 9.47 -15.48
C THR A 402 -8.46 9.37 -15.83
N PRO A 403 -8.83 8.70 -16.94
CA PRO A 403 -10.23 8.59 -17.34
C PRO A 403 -11.07 7.87 -16.29
N LEU A 404 -12.30 8.34 -16.08
CA LEU A 404 -13.28 7.67 -15.21
C LEU A 404 -14.15 6.74 -16.06
N LYS A 405 -14.01 5.42 -15.85
CA LYS A 405 -14.86 4.40 -16.49
C LYS A 405 -16.26 4.44 -15.89
N ILE A 406 -17.27 4.52 -16.75
CA ILE A 406 -18.69 4.63 -16.40
C ILE A 406 -19.54 3.66 -17.22
N CYS A 407 -20.71 3.31 -16.69
CA CYS A 407 -21.71 2.51 -17.39
C CYS A 407 -22.96 3.35 -17.69
N LEU A 408 -23.46 3.24 -18.92
CA LEU A 408 -24.56 4.04 -19.45
C LEU A 408 -25.78 3.15 -19.70
N GLY A 409 -26.93 3.60 -19.23
CA GLY A 409 -28.21 2.92 -19.45
C GLY A 409 -28.25 1.48 -18.93
N THR A 410 -28.96 0.62 -19.65
CA THR A 410 -29.11 -0.80 -19.29
C THR A 410 -27.94 -1.64 -19.81
N PRO A 411 -27.60 -2.78 -19.18
CA PRO A 411 -26.53 -3.63 -19.67
C PRO A 411 -26.82 -4.16 -21.08
N ILE A 412 -25.79 -4.25 -21.93
CA ILE A 412 -25.93 -4.78 -23.30
C ILE A 412 -25.52 -6.26 -23.36
N SER A 413 -26.23 -7.05 -24.17
CA SER A 413 -26.01 -8.49 -24.27
C SER A 413 -24.65 -8.87 -24.89
N GLN A 414 -24.05 -7.99 -25.69
CA GLN A 414 -22.74 -8.21 -26.29
C GLN A 414 -21.63 -8.29 -25.24
N ASP A 415 -21.74 -7.51 -24.16
CA ASP A 415 -20.74 -7.39 -23.10
C ASP A 415 -20.84 -8.52 -22.06
N ILE A 416 -21.92 -9.31 -22.07
CA ILE A 416 -22.05 -10.46 -21.16
C ILE A 416 -21.25 -11.63 -21.72
N THR A 417 -20.28 -12.16 -21.00
CA THR A 417 -19.59 -13.41 -21.35
C THR A 417 -20.17 -14.58 -20.56
N LEU A 418 -20.24 -15.76 -21.18
CA LEU A 418 -20.71 -16.98 -20.53
C LEU A 418 -19.56 -17.97 -20.43
N THR A 419 -19.32 -18.49 -19.23
CA THR A 419 -18.32 -19.53 -18.97
C THR A 419 -19.01 -20.78 -18.47
N VAL A 420 -18.73 -21.92 -19.11
CA VAL A 420 -19.28 -23.22 -18.72
C VAL A 420 -18.20 -23.98 -17.96
N GLU A 421 -18.51 -24.35 -16.72
CA GLU A 421 -17.69 -25.23 -15.90
C GLU A 421 -18.27 -26.65 -15.92
N SER A 422 -17.83 -27.46 -16.89
CA SER A 422 -18.17 -28.89 -16.97
C SER A 422 -16.94 -29.77 -16.71
N LEU A 423 -17.18 -31.04 -16.37
CA LEU A 423 -16.13 -31.98 -15.94
C LEU A 423 -15.10 -32.28 -17.04
N ASN A 424 -15.48 -32.17 -18.33
CA ASN A 424 -14.71 -32.77 -19.43
C ASN A 424 -14.41 -31.86 -20.64
N SER A 425 -14.72 -30.55 -20.64
CA SER A 425 -14.14 -29.61 -21.62
C SER A 425 -14.51 -28.15 -21.36
N ASN A 426 -13.65 -27.23 -21.80
CA ASN A 426 -13.96 -25.81 -21.90
C ASN A 426 -15.09 -25.60 -22.93
N GLY A 427 -16.31 -25.32 -22.47
CA GLY A 427 -17.38 -24.76 -23.30
C GLY A 427 -18.50 -25.72 -23.77
N THR A 428 -18.55 -26.97 -23.31
CA THR A 428 -19.68 -27.88 -23.59
C THR A 428 -20.39 -28.36 -22.31
N LEU A 429 -21.69 -28.66 -22.43
CA LEU A 429 -22.51 -29.19 -21.34
C LEU A 429 -22.51 -30.72 -21.36
N CYS A 430 -22.39 -31.32 -20.19
CA CYS A 430 -22.56 -32.76 -20.01
C CYS A 430 -24.03 -33.13 -19.93
N THR A 431 -24.52 -33.98 -20.83
CA THR A 431 -25.91 -34.49 -20.80
C THR A 431 -26.19 -35.41 -19.61
N ASP A 432 -25.14 -35.99 -19.04
CA ASP A 432 -25.24 -37.04 -18.02
C ASP A 432 -24.98 -36.50 -16.60
N ASN A 433 -24.66 -35.21 -16.47
CA ASN A 433 -24.31 -34.57 -15.20
C ASN A 433 -24.78 -33.12 -15.16
N PRO A 434 -25.08 -32.56 -13.98
CA PRO A 434 -25.31 -31.13 -13.85
C PRO A 434 -24.08 -30.29 -14.21
N ASN A 435 -24.30 -29.11 -14.79
CA ASN A 435 -23.26 -28.20 -15.23
C ASN A 435 -23.41 -26.85 -14.54
N ALA A 436 -22.31 -26.11 -14.33
CA ALA A 436 -22.38 -24.74 -13.86
C ALA A 436 -22.12 -23.79 -15.03
N ILE A 437 -22.92 -22.72 -15.13
CA ILE A 437 -22.74 -21.65 -16.10
C ILE A 437 -22.64 -20.34 -15.33
N MET A 438 -21.56 -19.60 -15.60
CA MET A 438 -21.31 -18.28 -15.03
C MET A 438 -21.50 -17.20 -16.09
N ALA A 439 -22.18 -16.11 -15.75
CA ALA A 439 -22.18 -14.88 -16.53
C ALA A 439 -21.21 -13.88 -15.92
N ASP A 440 -20.42 -13.24 -16.78
CA ASP A 440 -19.55 -12.11 -16.41
C ASP A 440 -19.84 -10.90 -17.31
N HIS A 441 -19.59 -9.70 -16.81
CA HIS A 441 -19.79 -8.45 -17.53
C HIS A 441 -18.63 -7.49 -17.17
N PRO A 442 -18.03 -6.74 -18.11
CA PRO A 442 -16.89 -5.84 -17.82
C PRO A 442 -17.23 -4.64 -16.93
N GLY A 443 -18.53 -4.31 -16.83
CA GLY A 443 -19.07 -3.40 -15.82
C GLY A 443 -19.18 -4.02 -14.42
N GLY A 444 -19.00 -5.34 -14.33
CA GLY A 444 -18.68 -6.14 -13.14
C GLY A 444 -19.66 -6.14 -11.98
N ASN A 445 -19.68 -7.25 -11.26
CA ASN A 445 -20.25 -7.35 -9.91
C ASN A 445 -19.42 -6.56 -8.87
N ARG A 446 -18.13 -6.31 -9.15
CA ARG A 446 -17.19 -5.57 -8.27
C ARG A 446 -17.29 -4.04 -8.35
N LEU A 447 -17.83 -3.49 -9.44
CA LEU A 447 -18.09 -2.04 -9.56
C LEU A 447 -19.52 -1.67 -9.14
N GLY A 448 -20.35 -2.66 -8.78
CA GLY A 448 -21.72 -2.46 -8.33
C GLY A 448 -22.73 -2.07 -9.43
N TYR A 449 -22.34 -2.14 -10.71
CA TYR A 449 -23.22 -1.78 -11.83
C TYR A 449 -24.30 -2.84 -12.09
N ILE A 450 -23.92 -4.12 -12.08
CA ILE A 450 -24.86 -5.22 -12.25
C ILE A 450 -25.47 -5.58 -10.89
N ARG A 451 -26.79 -5.54 -10.82
CA ARG A 451 -27.57 -5.86 -9.62
C ARG A 451 -28.01 -7.31 -9.59
N GLU A 452 -28.41 -7.85 -10.74
CA GLU A 452 -29.04 -9.16 -10.85
C GLU A 452 -28.91 -9.72 -12.28
N TYR A 453 -28.88 -11.05 -12.40
CA TYR A 453 -29.02 -11.78 -13.66
C TYR A 453 -30.32 -12.57 -13.73
N GLU A 454 -30.96 -12.60 -14.90
CA GLU A 454 -32.09 -13.47 -15.22
C GLU A 454 -31.67 -14.49 -16.28
N TRP A 455 -32.07 -15.75 -16.09
CA TRP A 455 -31.67 -16.88 -16.93
C TRP A 455 -32.87 -17.64 -17.47
N ARG A 456 -32.73 -18.17 -18.70
CA ARG A 456 -33.66 -19.11 -19.34
C ARG A 456 -32.87 -20.19 -20.04
N ILE A 457 -33.43 -21.39 -20.09
CA ILE A 457 -32.83 -22.52 -20.80
C ILE A 457 -33.90 -23.34 -21.51
N SER A 458 -33.56 -23.89 -22.68
CA SER A 458 -34.46 -24.69 -23.53
C SER A 458 -34.03 -26.16 -23.60
N ASN A 459 -34.72 -26.96 -24.43
CA ASN A 459 -34.33 -28.31 -24.86
C ASN A 459 -34.17 -29.38 -23.76
N GLY A 460 -35.05 -29.35 -22.75
CA GLY A 460 -35.07 -30.39 -21.72
C GLY A 460 -34.00 -30.19 -20.65
N TRP A 461 -33.67 -28.94 -20.34
CA TRP A 461 -32.81 -28.57 -19.23
C TRP A 461 -33.59 -27.72 -18.22
N GLN A 462 -33.18 -27.74 -16.96
CA GLN A 462 -33.71 -26.88 -15.90
C GLN A 462 -32.59 -26.06 -15.26
N ILE A 463 -32.91 -24.85 -14.81
CA ILE A 463 -32.01 -23.98 -14.06
C ILE A 463 -32.30 -24.14 -12.57
N ALA A 464 -31.23 -24.34 -11.79
CA ALA A 464 -31.21 -24.20 -10.35
C ALA A 464 -30.42 -22.94 -9.99
N HIS A 465 -31.08 -22.01 -9.32
CA HIS A 465 -30.52 -20.75 -8.85
C HIS A 465 -29.78 -20.95 -7.52
N HIS A 466 -28.66 -20.26 -7.36
CA HIS A 466 -27.94 -20.18 -6.09
C HIS A 466 -28.11 -18.78 -5.52
N PRO A 467 -28.59 -18.63 -4.27
CA PRO A 467 -28.55 -17.32 -3.62
C PRO A 467 -27.10 -16.83 -3.55
N GLY A 468 -26.86 -15.56 -3.88
CA GLY A 468 -25.52 -14.99 -3.91
C GLY A 468 -24.84 -15.02 -2.54
N ASP A 469 -23.53 -15.26 -2.51
CA ASP A 469 -22.73 -15.18 -1.29
C ASP A 469 -22.76 -13.74 -0.71
N ASN A 470 -23.43 -13.58 0.44
CA ASN A 470 -23.29 -12.47 1.40
C ASN A 470 -23.21 -11.03 0.82
N GLY A 471 -23.91 -10.74 -0.28
CA GLY A 471 -23.98 -9.38 -0.86
C GLY A 471 -22.70 -8.89 -1.56
N ILE A 472 -21.73 -9.76 -1.82
CA ILE A 472 -20.48 -9.42 -2.51
C ILE A 472 -20.62 -9.57 -4.04
N TYR A 473 -21.54 -10.42 -4.50
CA TYR A 473 -21.80 -10.70 -5.90
C TYR A 473 -23.24 -10.35 -6.27
N ALA A 474 -23.49 -10.06 -7.56
CA ALA A 474 -24.85 -9.91 -8.06
C ALA A 474 -25.60 -11.24 -7.95
N ASP A 475 -26.88 -11.17 -7.62
CA ASP A 475 -27.70 -12.36 -7.49
C ASP A 475 -27.74 -13.13 -8.81
N ASN A 476 -27.66 -14.46 -8.71
CA ASN A 476 -27.71 -15.41 -9.82
C ASN A 476 -26.60 -15.25 -10.88
N PHE A 477 -25.43 -14.68 -10.55
CA PHE A 477 -24.34 -14.60 -11.54
C PHE A 477 -23.79 -15.98 -11.97
N ILE A 478 -23.99 -17.01 -11.15
CA ILE A 478 -23.77 -18.43 -11.48
C ILE A 478 -25.08 -19.18 -11.32
N VAL A 479 -25.38 -20.05 -12.30
CA VAL A 479 -26.50 -20.98 -12.24
C VAL A 479 -26.03 -22.41 -12.49
N THR A 480 -26.76 -23.37 -11.91
CA THR A 480 -26.58 -24.78 -12.26
C THR A 480 -27.65 -25.22 -13.24
N VAL A 481 -27.24 -25.85 -14.34
CA VAL A 481 -28.15 -26.39 -15.35
C VAL A 481 -28.16 -27.91 -15.28
N ILE A 482 -29.35 -28.49 -15.19
CA ILE A 482 -29.57 -29.91 -14.95
C ILE A 482 -30.32 -30.50 -16.16
N PRO A 483 -29.82 -31.59 -16.75
CA PRO A 483 -30.53 -32.31 -17.81
C PRO A 483 -31.80 -32.98 -17.25
N LEU A 484 -32.93 -32.87 -17.96
CA LEU A 484 -34.21 -33.48 -17.58
C LEU A 484 -34.46 -34.85 -18.24
N SER A 485 -33.62 -35.23 -19.20
CA SER A 485 -33.65 -36.54 -19.87
C SER A 485 -32.23 -37.06 -20.11
N PRO A 486 -32.04 -38.36 -20.44
CA PRO A 486 -30.71 -38.94 -20.68
C PRO A 486 -30.00 -38.42 -21.94
N LEU A 487 -30.75 -37.85 -22.89
CA LEU A 487 -30.24 -37.30 -24.15
C LEU A 487 -30.96 -36.00 -24.48
N PRO A 488 -30.80 -34.95 -23.66
CA PRO A 488 -31.33 -33.65 -24.00
C PRO A 488 -30.48 -33.08 -25.14
N GLY A 489 -31.12 -32.45 -26.12
CA GLY A 489 -30.40 -31.73 -27.17
C GLY A 489 -29.57 -30.56 -26.59
N SER A 490 -28.65 -30.03 -27.38
CA SER A 490 -27.92 -28.79 -27.04
C SER A 490 -28.90 -27.66 -26.70
N PRO A 491 -28.82 -27.05 -25.51
CA PRO A 491 -29.75 -26.00 -25.11
C PRO A 491 -29.38 -24.64 -25.69
N THR A 492 -30.40 -23.81 -25.89
CA THR A 492 -30.23 -22.36 -25.90
C THR A 492 -30.22 -21.88 -24.47
N VAL A 493 -29.13 -21.23 -24.06
CA VAL A 493 -29.04 -20.50 -22.81
C VAL A 493 -29.27 -19.03 -23.11
N SER A 494 -30.33 -18.46 -22.53
CA SER A 494 -30.59 -17.02 -22.60
C SER A 494 -30.29 -16.39 -21.24
N VAL A 495 -29.49 -15.33 -21.21
CA VAL A 495 -29.18 -14.55 -20.02
C VAL A 495 -29.36 -13.06 -20.27
N ARG A 496 -29.85 -12.31 -19.29
CA ARG A 496 -29.77 -10.84 -19.29
C ARG A 496 -29.40 -10.32 -17.92
N ALA A 497 -28.83 -9.12 -17.88
CA ALA A 497 -28.43 -8.47 -16.64
C ALA A 497 -29.25 -7.20 -16.38
N ARG A 498 -29.41 -6.84 -15.12
CA ARG A 498 -30.09 -5.63 -14.65
C ARG A 498 -29.10 -4.65 -14.03
N SER A 499 -29.20 -3.38 -14.41
CA SER A 499 -28.60 -2.26 -13.66
C SER A 499 -29.68 -1.43 -12.96
N GLU A 500 -29.28 -0.34 -12.30
CA GLU A 500 -30.21 0.66 -11.77
C GLU A 500 -31.13 1.27 -12.85
N CYS A 501 -30.67 1.28 -14.10
CA CYS A 501 -31.44 1.80 -15.23
C CYS A 501 -32.45 0.79 -15.79
N GLY A 502 -32.43 -0.47 -15.31
CA GLY A 502 -33.36 -1.52 -15.70
C GLY A 502 -32.68 -2.73 -16.36
N TRP A 503 -33.51 -3.56 -16.99
CA TRP A 503 -33.08 -4.81 -17.62
C TRP A 503 -32.49 -4.57 -19.01
N GLY A 504 -31.35 -5.23 -19.25
CA GLY A 504 -30.73 -5.35 -20.56
C GLY A 504 -31.50 -6.28 -21.50
N THR A 505 -30.98 -6.38 -22.72
CA THR A 505 -31.44 -7.36 -23.70
C THR A 505 -30.94 -8.77 -23.37
N TRP A 506 -31.67 -9.78 -23.87
CA TRP A 506 -31.24 -11.17 -23.75
C TRP A 506 -30.03 -11.44 -24.64
N LYS A 507 -29.00 -12.06 -24.06
CA LYS A 507 -27.95 -12.78 -24.78
C LYS A 507 -28.37 -14.22 -24.90
N GLU A 508 -28.47 -14.73 -26.12
CA GLU A 508 -28.79 -16.13 -26.38
C GLU A 508 -27.58 -16.83 -26.96
N VAL A 509 -27.20 -17.96 -26.34
CA VAL A 509 -26.06 -18.77 -26.77
C VAL A 509 -26.51 -20.22 -26.85
N GLN A 510 -26.35 -20.83 -28.02
CA GLN A 510 -26.45 -22.28 -28.16
C GLN A 510 -25.16 -22.90 -27.61
N ILE A 511 -25.28 -23.72 -26.57
CA ILE A 511 -24.14 -24.38 -25.96
C ILE A 511 -24.18 -25.86 -26.37
N PRO A 512 -23.15 -26.40 -27.03
CA PRO A 512 -23.12 -27.81 -27.39
C PRO A 512 -23.24 -28.67 -26.15
N ALA A 513 -24.15 -29.65 -26.20
CA ALA A 513 -24.26 -30.69 -25.18
C ALA A 513 -23.73 -32.02 -25.72
N VAL A 514 -22.91 -32.71 -24.92
CA VAL A 514 -22.33 -34.01 -25.27
C VAL A 514 -22.52 -34.99 -24.12
N SER A 515 -22.60 -36.27 -24.45
CA SER A 515 -22.42 -37.30 -23.43
C SER A 515 -20.98 -37.25 -22.95
N CYS A 516 -20.80 -36.91 -21.68
CA CYS A 516 -19.50 -36.82 -21.03
C CYS A 516 -19.00 -38.20 -20.58
N SER A 517 -19.85 -39.22 -20.67
CA SER A 517 -19.55 -40.63 -20.42
C SER A 517 -18.73 -41.25 -21.58
N ARG A 518 -17.48 -40.80 -21.77
CA ARG A 518 -16.45 -41.60 -22.47
C ARG A 518 -15.34 -42.12 -21.56
N THR A 519 -15.39 -41.77 -20.29
CA THR A 519 -14.77 -42.54 -19.20
C THR A 519 -15.91 -43.07 -18.36
N ILE A 520 -16.13 -44.38 -18.40
CA ILE A 520 -17.04 -45.07 -17.50
C ILE A 520 -16.59 -44.69 -16.09
N SER A 521 -17.32 -43.79 -15.44
CA SER A 521 -17.05 -43.49 -14.05
C SER A 521 -17.27 -44.79 -13.28
N PRO A 522 -16.32 -45.24 -12.45
CA PRO A 522 -16.46 -46.51 -11.73
C PRO A 522 -17.54 -46.45 -10.66
N PHE A 523 -18.30 -45.36 -10.56
CA PHE A 523 -19.47 -45.27 -9.71
C PHE A 523 -20.52 -44.33 -10.31
N SER A 524 -21.76 -44.46 -9.84
CA SER A 524 -22.90 -43.57 -10.11
C SER A 524 -23.49 -43.01 -8.82
N LEU A 525 -24.17 -41.86 -8.91
CA LEU A 525 -24.84 -41.19 -7.80
C LEU A 525 -26.32 -40.97 -8.12
N SER A 526 -27.22 -41.53 -7.31
CA SER A 526 -28.66 -41.37 -7.50
C SER A 526 -29.47 -41.39 -6.18
N PRO A 527 -30.44 -40.48 -5.98
CA PRO A 527 -30.82 -39.39 -6.87
C PRO A 527 -29.79 -38.23 -6.84
N ASN A 528 -29.57 -37.60 -7.98
CA ASN A 528 -28.77 -36.38 -8.11
C ASN A 528 -29.53 -35.40 -9.02
N PRO A 529 -30.18 -34.35 -8.49
CA PRO A 529 -30.01 -33.79 -7.14
C PRO A 529 -30.55 -34.64 -5.99
N ALA A 530 -29.81 -34.65 -4.89
CA ALA A 530 -30.12 -35.34 -3.65
C ALA A 530 -30.93 -34.44 -2.70
N THR A 531 -31.82 -35.04 -1.92
CA THR A 531 -32.44 -34.40 -0.74
C THR A 531 -31.63 -34.78 0.49
N ASP A 532 -32.03 -35.79 1.25
CA ASP A 532 -31.37 -36.10 2.54
C ASP A 532 -30.30 -37.18 2.43
N ALA A 533 -30.25 -37.89 1.31
CA ALA A 533 -29.23 -38.88 1.00
C ALA A 533 -29.03 -39.03 -0.51
N VAL A 534 -27.86 -39.53 -0.90
CA VAL A 534 -27.58 -40.01 -2.27
C VAL A 534 -27.00 -41.41 -2.23
N THR A 535 -27.45 -42.27 -3.12
CA THR A 535 -26.91 -43.61 -3.29
C THR A 535 -25.70 -43.54 -4.21
N LEU A 536 -24.55 -43.99 -3.73
CA LEU A 536 -23.40 -44.32 -4.54
C LEU A 536 -23.47 -45.79 -4.93
N GLN A 537 -23.35 -46.11 -6.21
CA GLN A 537 -23.20 -47.48 -6.71
C GLN A 537 -21.90 -47.61 -7.47
N LEU A 538 -21.02 -48.52 -7.06
CA LEU A 538 -19.77 -48.84 -7.74
C LEU A 538 -20.08 -49.75 -8.93
N MET A 539 -19.51 -49.42 -10.09
CA MET A 539 -19.85 -50.00 -11.38
C MET A 539 -18.63 -50.63 -12.05
N GLU A 540 -18.83 -51.75 -12.72
CA GLU A 540 -17.85 -52.44 -13.59
C GLU A 540 -18.43 -52.54 -15.01
N THR A 541 -17.56 -52.67 -16.00
CA THR A 541 -18.00 -52.90 -17.39
C THR A 541 -18.02 -54.40 -17.63
N ASP A 542 -19.17 -54.94 -18.02
CA ASP A 542 -19.27 -56.32 -18.47
C ASP A 542 -18.53 -56.46 -19.82
N GLU A 543 -17.48 -57.28 -19.85
CA GLU A 543 -16.64 -57.50 -21.03
C GLU A 543 -17.38 -58.10 -22.22
N VAL A 544 -18.52 -58.78 -21.99
CA VAL A 544 -19.30 -59.46 -23.02
C VAL A 544 -20.38 -58.55 -23.61
N SER A 545 -21.07 -57.79 -22.76
CA SER A 545 -22.20 -56.94 -23.17
C SER A 545 -21.84 -55.46 -23.35
N GLY A 546 -20.69 -55.03 -22.83
CA GLY A 546 -20.28 -53.62 -22.78
C GLY A 546 -21.14 -52.76 -21.84
N LEU A 547 -22.06 -53.37 -21.09
CA LEU A 547 -22.96 -52.68 -20.16
C LEU A 547 -22.27 -52.43 -18.82
N SER A 548 -22.58 -51.27 -18.23
CA SER A 548 -22.16 -50.95 -16.86
C SER A 548 -23.05 -51.70 -15.87
N VAL A 549 -22.46 -52.63 -15.13
CA VAL A 549 -23.12 -53.48 -14.14
C VAL A 549 -22.60 -53.14 -12.73
N LEU A 550 -23.35 -53.52 -11.70
CA LEU A 550 -22.91 -53.32 -10.32
C LEU A 550 -21.62 -54.12 -10.06
N SER A 551 -20.60 -53.46 -9.52
CA SER A 551 -19.28 -54.05 -9.28
C SER A 551 -19.35 -55.29 -8.40
N THR A 552 -18.64 -56.34 -8.81
CA THR A 552 -18.47 -57.56 -8.02
C THR A 552 -17.27 -57.50 -7.08
N ASP A 553 -16.37 -56.56 -7.30
CA ASP A 553 -15.22 -56.29 -6.43
C ASP A 553 -15.67 -55.90 -5.01
N ARG A 554 -14.95 -56.42 -4.02
CA ARG A 554 -15.15 -56.22 -2.58
C ARG A 554 -13.89 -55.68 -1.89
N SER A 555 -12.95 -55.13 -2.67
CA SER A 555 -11.83 -54.38 -2.13
C SER A 555 -12.31 -53.07 -1.49
N ALA A 556 -11.70 -52.71 -0.35
CA ALA A 556 -12.09 -51.52 0.39
C ALA A 556 -11.67 -50.24 -0.34
N TYR A 557 -12.55 -49.25 -0.36
CA TYR A 557 -12.32 -47.93 -0.96
C TYR A 557 -12.84 -46.81 -0.06
N GLU A 558 -12.41 -45.57 -0.34
CA GLU A 558 -12.80 -44.38 0.40
C GLU A 558 -13.74 -43.51 -0.43
N ILE A 559 -14.79 -42.99 0.20
CA ILE A 559 -15.74 -42.03 -0.37
C ILE A 559 -15.56 -40.72 0.38
N GLN A 560 -15.23 -39.64 -0.30
CA GLN A 560 -15.06 -38.32 0.29
C GLN A 560 -16.11 -37.35 -0.25
N LEU A 561 -16.73 -36.58 0.62
CA LEU A 561 -17.68 -35.52 0.27
C LEU A 561 -17.02 -34.15 0.48
N TRP A 562 -17.02 -33.31 -0.55
CA TRP A 562 -16.33 -32.02 -0.58
C TRP A 562 -17.28 -30.87 -0.90
N SER A 563 -16.98 -29.68 -0.36
CA SER A 563 -17.51 -28.40 -0.83
C SER A 563 -16.34 -27.47 -1.13
N GLY A 564 -16.21 -27.04 -2.39
CA GLY A 564 -15.02 -26.34 -2.87
C GLY A 564 -13.73 -27.13 -2.61
N MET A 565 -12.79 -26.53 -1.86
CA MET A 565 -11.52 -27.14 -1.46
C MET A 565 -11.56 -27.80 -0.08
N THR A 566 -12.73 -27.84 0.57
CA THR A 566 -12.87 -28.38 1.93
C THR A 566 -13.54 -29.75 1.90
N MET A 567 -12.86 -30.75 2.46
CA MET A 567 -13.46 -32.05 2.69
C MET A 567 -14.40 -31.97 3.89
N LEU A 568 -15.67 -32.28 3.67
CA LEU A 568 -16.71 -32.23 4.70
C LEU A 568 -16.79 -33.54 5.48
N ARG A 569 -16.79 -34.67 4.76
CA ARG A 569 -16.95 -36.02 5.33
C ARG A 569 -16.15 -37.03 4.50
N SER A 570 -15.72 -38.11 5.15
CA SER A 570 -15.14 -39.28 4.49
C SER A 570 -15.73 -40.56 5.06
N PHE A 571 -15.89 -41.58 4.21
CA PHE A 571 -16.44 -42.88 4.52
C PHE A 571 -15.55 -43.97 3.92
N ARG A 572 -15.40 -45.10 4.60
CA ARG A 572 -14.68 -46.26 4.07
C ARG A 572 -15.62 -47.46 3.99
N THR A 573 -15.63 -48.15 2.86
CA THR A 573 -16.53 -49.29 2.63
C THR A 573 -15.93 -50.27 1.63
N ASP A 574 -16.42 -51.50 1.64
CA ASP A 574 -16.14 -52.58 0.68
C ASP A 574 -17.42 -53.01 -0.08
N GLN A 575 -18.55 -52.33 0.19
CA GLN A 575 -19.83 -52.63 -0.42
C GLN A 575 -19.97 -51.90 -1.74
N PRO A 576 -20.52 -52.54 -2.80
CA PRO A 576 -20.70 -51.88 -4.10
C PRO A 576 -21.82 -50.83 -4.09
N THR A 577 -22.56 -50.68 -2.99
CA THR A 577 -23.59 -49.67 -2.82
C THR A 577 -23.46 -49.02 -1.45
N PHE A 578 -23.50 -47.69 -1.40
CA PHE A 578 -23.35 -46.92 -0.17
C PHE A 578 -24.28 -45.71 -0.16
N GLN A 579 -24.99 -45.47 0.95
CA GLN A 579 -25.82 -44.27 1.12
C GLN A 579 -24.99 -43.14 1.76
N ILE A 580 -24.75 -42.07 1.01
CA ILE A 580 -24.06 -40.88 1.50
C ILE A 580 -25.09 -39.95 2.14
N PRO A 581 -25.00 -39.67 3.46
CA PRO A 581 -25.94 -38.79 4.15
C PRO A 581 -25.68 -37.33 3.78
N MET A 582 -26.73 -36.67 3.26
CA MET A 582 -26.73 -35.27 2.85
C MET A 582 -27.55 -34.37 3.78
N ALA A 583 -28.25 -34.96 4.76
CA ALA A 583 -29.00 -34.23 5.77
C ALA A 583 -28.10 -33.24 6.55
N GLY A 584 -28.64 -32.04 6.78
CA GLY A 584 -27.99 -30.94 7.49
C GLY A 584 -26.98 -30.13 6.68
N LEU A 585 -26.73 -30.48 5.42
CA LEU A 585 -25.91 -29.67 4.51
C LEU A 585 -26.79 -28.65 3.77
N PRO A 586 -26.32 -27.40 3.57
CA PRO A 586 -27.06 -26.39 2.82
C PRO A 586 -27.26 -26.81 1.36
N ALA A 587 -28.31 -26.31 0.72
CA ALA A 587 -28.50 -26.46 -0.72
C ALA A 587 -27.27 -25.91 -1.45
N GLY A 588 -26.77 -26.63 -2.46
CA GLY A 588 -25.55 -26.24 -3.14
C GLY A 588 -24.85 -27.37 -3.90
N LEU A 589 -23.70 -27.02 -4.49
CA LEU A 589 -22.84 -27.93 -5.23
C LEU A 589 -21.80 -28.59 -4.32
N TYR A 590 -21.73 -29.92 -4.40
CA TYR A 590 -20.78 -30.76 -3.69
C TYR A 590 -20.02 -31.65 -4.69
N PHE A 591 -18.92 -32.22 -4.24
CA PHE A 591 -18.16 -33.20 -5.01
C PHE A 591 -17.99 -34.48 -4.20
N VAL A 592 -18.36 -35.61 -4.79
CA VAL A 592 -18.08 -36.93 -4.24
C VAL A 592 -16.84 -37.48 -4.93
N ARG A 593 -15.81 -37.83 -4.15
CA ARG A 593 -14.61 -38.50 -4.63
C ARG A 593 -14.61 -39.94 -4.15
N VAL A 594 -14.34 -40.87 -5.05
CA VAL A 594 -14.07 -42.28 -4.73
C VAL A 594 -12.57 -42.50 -4.92
N VAL A 595 -11.87 -42.89 -3.85
CA VAL A 595 -10.45 -43.22 -3.86
C VAL A 595 -10.30 -44.74 -3.73
N LYS A 596 -9.79 -45.38 -4.78
CA LYS A 596 -9.64 -46.84 -4.86
C LYS A 596 -8.37 -47.18 -5.64
N ASP A 597 -7.55 -48.10 -5.14
CA ASP A 597 -6.29 -48.54 -5.76
C ASP A 597 -5.34 -47.41 -6.19
N GLY A 598 -5.28 -46.34 -5.39
CA GLY A 598 -4.47 -45.15 -5.67
C GLY A 598 -5.04 -44.23 -6.75
N GLN A 599 -6.18 -44.57 -7.36
CA GLN A 599 -6.90 -43.72 -8.29
C GLN A 599 -8.02 -42.96 -7.56
N THR A 600 -8.27 -41.72 -8.01
CA THR A 600 -9.35 -40.87 -7.48
C THR A 600 -10.31 -40.51 -8.60
N HIS A 601 -11.58 -40.88 -8.44
CA HIS A 601 -12.66 -40.55 -9.36
C HIS A 601 -13.61 -39.57 -8.71
N THR A 602 -13.96 -38.48 -9.40
CA THR A 602 -14.78 -37.40 -8.82
C THR A 602 -16.08 -37.24 -9.62
N GLN A 603 -17.21 -37.12 -8.92
CA GLN A 603 -18.49 -36.73 -9.49
C GLN A 603 -19.10 -35.54 -8.76
N LYS A 604 -19.85 -34.71 -9.49
CA LYS A 604 -20.61 -33.60 -8.93
C LYS A 604 -21.90 -34.12 -8.29
N LEU A 605 -22.24 -33.59 -7.13
CA LEU A 605 -23.47 -33.90 -6.40
C LEU A 605 -24.19 -32.59 -6.05
N ILE A 606 -25.48 -32.50 -6.35
CA ILE A 606 -26.30 -31.34 -5.96
C ILE A 606 -27.15 -31.71 -4.76
N LYS A 607 -27.15 -30.85 -3.74
CA LYS A 607 -28.13 -30.87 -2.64
C LYS A 607 -29.26 -29.87 -2.95
N LYS A 608 -30.50 -30.36 -2.98
CA LYS A 608 -31.70 -29.51 -2.98
C LYS A 608 -31.99 -28.93 -1.61
#